data_AF-A0A952JLI8-F1
#
_entry.id   AF-A0A952JLI8-F1
#
_cell.length_a   1.000
_cell.length_b   1.000
_cell.length_c   1.000
_cell.angle_alpha   90.00
_cell.angle_beta   90.00
_cell.angle_gamma   90.00
#
_symmetry.space_group_name_H-M   'P 1'
#
loop_
_entity.id
_entity.type
_entity.pdbx_description
1 polymer ?
#
loop_
_entity_poly.entity_id
_entity_poly.type
_entity_poly.pdbx_seq_one_letter_code
_entity_poly.pdbx_strand_id
1 'polypeptide(L)'
;MFSKLITGYKQLVVYSWTWWAIKLLMRVALLIMGFLGLFGCKPKTVTSDKLAFDLKSVLDTADIEEVLIGELYLPTGQIIAGDPFFINDHKPFKTKVNPGKYPVKLLIHKVEEDHYRVAFAKVQFSKVRRHTGLLL
;
A
#
# COMPACT_ATOMS: atom_id res chain seq x y z
N MET A 1 -61.76 7.80 -50.46
CA MET A 1 -61.97 9.17 -50.97
C MET A 1 -60.71 9.96 -50.67
N PHE A 2 -59.98 10.27 -51.73
CA PHE A 2 -58.68 10.95 -51.76
C PHE A 2 -58.78 12.41 -51.31
N SER A 3 -57.78 12.89 -50.56
CA SER A 3 -57.08 14.16 -50.79
C SER A 3 -55.89 14.25 -49.82
N LYS A 4 -54.64 14.17 -50.30
CA LYS A 4 -53.76 15.32 -50.60
C LYS A 4 -53.61 16.24 -49.37
N LEU A 5 -52.43 16.41 -48.76
CA LEU A 5 -51.35 17.18 -49.38
C LEU A 5 -50.00 16.92 -48.68
N ILE A 6 -48.96 16.91 -49.50
CA ILE A 6 -47.54 16.81 -49.18
C ILE A 6 -46.99 18.19 -48.77
N THR A 7 -46.21 18.23 -47.69
CA THR A 7 -45.13 19.22 -47.46
C THR A 7 -44.16 18.54 -46.49
N GLY A 8 -42.98 18.06 -46.88
CA GLY A 8 -41.99 18.75 -47.71
C GLY A 8 -40.80 19.14 -46.83
N TYR A 9 -40.19 18.19 -46.12
CA TYR A 9 -38.88 18.41 -45.50
C TYR A 9 -37.81 17.76 -46.36
N LYS A 10 -37.13 18.62 -47.11
CA LYS A 10 -35.98 18.28 -47.94
C LYS A 10 -34.93 17.61 -47.07
N GLN A 11 -34.55 16.40 -47.45
CA GLN A 11 -33.34 15.71 -47.03
C GLN A 11 -32.14 16.59 -47.43
N LEU A 12 -31.72 17.51 -46.55
CA LEU A 12 -30.50 18.28 -46.75
C LEU A 12 -29.32 17.38 -46.40
N VAL A 13 -28.70 16.86 -47.45
CA VAL A 13 -27.39 16.20 -47.45
C VAL A 13 -26.34 17.25 -47.06
N VAL A 14 -26.23 17.55 -45.77
CA VAL A 14 -25.09 18.29 -45.19
C VAL A 14 -24.02 17.25 -44.91
N TYR A 15 -23.42 16.73 -45.97
CA TYR A 15 -22.35 15.74 -45.91
C TYR A 15 -20.98 16.39 -46.12
N SER A 16 -20.00 15.80 -45.45
CA SER A 16 -18.54 15.98 -45.61
C SER A 16 -17.88 17.10 -44.78
N TRP A 17 -18.25 18.36 -44.95
CA TRP A 17 -17.46 19.48 -44.38
C TRP A 17 -17.54 19.60 -42.85
N THR A 18 -18.68 19.26 -42.25
CA THR A 18 -18.86 19.25 -40.78
C THR A 18 -18.15 18.07 -40.12
N TRP A 19 -18.04 16.94 -40.82
CA TRP A 19 -17.39 15.75 -40.26
C TRP A 19 -15.86 15.85 -40.28
N TRP A 20 -15.31 16.53 -41.29
CA TRP A 20 -13.89 16.87 -41.33
C TRP A 20 -13.52 17.86 -40.22
N ALA A 21 -14.38 18.87 -39.97
CA ALA A 21 -14.22 19.79 -38.86
C ALA A 21 -14.27 19.08 -37.50
N ILE A 22 -15.22 18.16 -37.29
CA ILE A 22 -15.30 17.37 -36.04
C ILE A 22 -14.05 16.49 -35.86
N LYS A 23 -13.57 15.82 -36.91
CA LYS A 23 -12.35 15.01 -36.85
C LYS A 23 -11.11 15.85 -36.55
N LEU A 24 -11.03 17.07 -37.07
CA LEU A 24 -9.95 18.02 -36.79
C LEU A 24 -9.99 18.48 -35.32
N LEU A 25 -11.18 18.82 -34.82
CA LEU A 25 -11.40 19.23 -33.44
C LEU A 25 -10.99 18.14 -32.44
N MET A 26 -11.36 16.88 -32.72
CA MET A 26 -10.97 15.73 -31.88
C MET A 26 -9.46 15.47 -31.89
N ARG A 27 -8.77 15.68 -33.02
CA ARG A 27 -7.31 15.54 -33.12
C ARG A 27 -6.56 16.64 -32.37
N VAL A 28 -7.06 17.89 -32.45
CA VAL A 28 -6.50 19.00 -31.69
C VAL A 28 -6.69 18.75 -30.19
N ALA A 29 -7.89 18.35 -29.75
CA ALA A 29 -8.20 18.01 -28.36
C ALA A 29 -7.26 16.93 -27.77
N LEU A 30 -6.93 15.89 -28.55
CA LEU A 30 -6.01 14.83 -28.12
C LEU A 30 -4.58 15.34 -27.93
N LEU A 31 -4.14 16.31 -28.75
CA LEU A 31 -2.81 16.92 -28.62
C LEU A 31 -2.73 17.86 -27.43
N ILE A 32 -3.75 18.70 -27.15
CA ILE A 32 -3.77 19.56 -25.96
C ILE A 32 -3.86 18.74 -24.67
N MET A 33 -4.61 17.64 -24.66
CA MET A 33 -4.71 16.73 -23.50
C MET A 33 -3.45 15.87 -23.32
N GLY A 34 -2.70 15.58 -24.39
CA GLY A 34 -1.39 14.94 -24.30
C GLY A 34 -0.27 15.89 -23.88
N PHE A 35 -0.42 17.20 -24.13
CA PHE A 35 0.58 18.23 -23.86
C PHE A 35 0.38 18.92 -22.50
N LEU A 36 -0.87 19.06 -22.02
CA LEU A 36 -1.13 19.20 -20.59
C LEU A 36 -0.96 17.82 -19.97
N GLY A 37 0.29 17.45 -19.77
CA GLY A 37 0.64 16.34 -18.91
C GLY A 37 0.04 16.56 -17.52
N LEU A 38 -1.19 16.09 -17.34
CA LEU A 38 -1.67 15.43 -16.12
C LEU A 38 -0.85 14.15 -15.96
N PHE A 39 0.47 14.35 -15.87
CA PHE A 39 1.46 13.40 -15.46
C PHE A 39 1.07 13.01 -14.05
N GLY A 40 0.42 11.85 -13.98
CA GLY A 40 0.44 10.92 -12.88
C GLY A 40 0.31 11.54 -11.50
N CYS A 41 -0.74 11.11 -10.79
CA CYS A 41 -0.47 10.69 -9.42
C CYS A 41 0.71 9.72 -9.50
N LYS A 42 1.94 10.21 -9.25
CA LYS A 42 3.10 9.37 -9.00
C LYS A 42 2.60 8.42 -7.92
N PRO A 43 2.45 7.11 -8.18
CA PRO A 43 2.16 6.20 -7.10
C PRO A 43 3.24 6.47 -6.07
N LYS A 44 2.84 6.84 -4.84
CA LYS A 44 3.79 6.96 -3.75
C LYS A 44 4.43 5.58 -3.66
N THR A 45 5.63 5.44 -4.19
CA THR A 45 6.51 4.33 -3.89
C THR A 45 6.74 4.44 -2.40
N VAL A 46 5.89 3.76 -1.64
CA VAL A 46 6.14 3.45 -0.24
C VAL A 46 7.34 2.50 -0.30
N THR A 47 8.52 3.09 -0.35
CA THR A 47 9.70 2.45 0.19
C THR A 47 9.26 1.98 1.57
N SER A 48 9.35 0.67 1.81
CA SER A 48 9.28 0.11 3.15
C SER A 48 10.53 0.56 3.91
N ASP A 49 10.69 1.86 4.04
CA ASP A 49 11.56 2.50 4.99
C ASP A 49 11.07 1.96 6.32
N LYS A 50 11.99 1.39 7.10
CA LYS A 50 11.72 0.97 8.46
C LYS A 50 10.90 2.08 9.09
N LEU A 51 9.61 1.83 9.30
CA LEU A 51 8.76 2.76 10.04
C LEU A 51 9.44 2.86 11.38
N ALA A 52 10.15 3.96 11.58
CA ALA A 52 10.77 4.30 12.85
C ALA A 52 9.62 4.70 13.76
N PHE A 53 8.82 3.70 14.13
CA PHE A 53 7.83 3.83 15.15
C PHE A 53 8.61 3.95 16.44
N ASP A 54 8.49 5.10 17.08
CA ASP A 54 9.10 5.34 18.37
C ASP A 54 8.34 4.55 19.43
N LEU A 55 8.65 3.25 19.49
CA LEU A 55 8.03 2.34 20.45
C LEU A 55 8.31 2.81 21.88
N LYS A 56 9.41 3.51 22.12
CA LYS A 56 9.79 3.97 23.46
C LYS A 56 8.81 5.01 24.00
N SER A 57 8.42 6.01 23.20
CA SER A 57 7.43 6.99 23.67
C SER A 57 6.06 6.39 23.98
N VAL A 58 5.65 5.36 23.23
CA VAL A 58 4.41 4.61 23.54
C VAL A 58 4.55 3.81 24.82
N LEU A 59 5.67 3.12 25.02
CA LEU A 59 5.95 2.37 26.26
C LEU A 59 6.04 3.28 27.49
N ASP A 60 6.51 4.51 27.33
CA ASP A 60 6.64 5.48 28.43
C ASP A 60 5.29 6.11 28.82
N THR A 61 4.27 6.04 27.96
CA THR A 61 2.97 6.71 28.16
C THR A 61 1.82 5.77 28.48
N ALA A 62 1.92 4.49 28.11
CA ALA A 62 0.89 3.50 28.29
C ALA A 62 1.28 2.45 29.35
N ASP A 63 0.29 1.93 30.08
CA ASP A 63 0.50 0.84 31.02
C ASP A 63 0.66 -0.50 30.28
N ILE A 64 1.91 -0.87 30.00
CA ILE A 64 2.25 -2.03 29.17
C ILE A 64 3.01 -3.08 29.98
N GLU A 65 2.49 -4.29 29.99
CA GLU A 65 3.12 -5.48 30.57
C GLU A 65 3.76 -6.34 29.46
N GLU A 66 5.00 -6.81 29.67
CA GLU A 66 5.66 -7.77 28.78
C GLU A 66 5.44 -9.21 29.28
N VAL A 67 4.78 -10.05 28.48
CA VAL A 67 4.54 -11.47 28.79
C VAL A 67 5.29 -12.36 27.80
N LEU A 68 6.12 -13.29 28.30
CA LEU A 68 6.75 -14.32 27.46
C LEU A 68 5.73 -15.38 27.06
N ILE A 69 5.56 -15.63 25.77
CA ILE A 69 4.58 -16.60 25.25
C ILE A 69 5.20 -17.86 24.66
N GLY A 70 6.51 -17.87 24.42
CA GLY A 70 7.22 -19.04 23.93
C GLY A 70 8.37 -18.69 22.99
N GLU A 71 8.70 -19.64 22.11
CA GLU A 71 9.80 -19.52 21.15
C GLU A 71 9.30 -19.70 19.71
N LEU A 72 9.79 -18.85 18.82
CA LEU A 72 9.61 -18.95 17.37
C LEU A 72 10.81 -19.67 16.76
N TYR A 73 10.56 -20.83 16.15
CA TYR A 73 11.56 -21.57 15.39
C TYR A 73 11.61 -21.09 13.94
N LEU A 74 12.78 -20.58 13.52
CA LEU A 74 13.03 -20.05 12.19
C LEU A 74 14.13 -20.87 11.49
N PRO A 75 13.81 -22.00 10.83
CA PRO A 75 14.82 -22.85 10.20
C PRO A 75 15.54 -22.19 9.02
N THR A 76 14.89 -21.25 8.32
CA THR A 76 15.49 -20.52 7.18
C THR A 76 15.97 -19.13 7.57
N GLY A 77 15.60 -18.65 8.76
CA GLY A 77 15.80 -17.27 9.19
C GLY A 77 15.00 -16.21 8.41
N GLN A 78 14.13 -16.60 7.47
CA GLN A 78 13.29 -15.66 6.74
C GLN A 78 12.05 -15.32 7.56
N ILE A 79 11.78 -14.03 7.76
CA ILE A 79 10.62 -13.53 8.48
C ILE A 79 9.78 -12.69 7.53
N ILE A 80 8.48 -13.02 7.49
CA ILE A 80 7.46 -12.23 6.81
C ILE A 80 6.39 -11.93 7.85
N ALA A 81 6.09 -10.65 8.06
CA ALA A 81 5.05 -10.20 8.98
C ALA A 81 4.15 -9.19 8.28
N GLY A 82 2.84 -9.31 8.48
CA GLY A 82 1.86 -8.41 7.90
C GLY A 82 0.51 -8.68 8.54
N ASP A 83 -0.33 -7.65 8.59
CA ASP A 83 -1.69 -7.77 9.07
C ASP A 83 -2.57 -8.35 7.94
N PRO A 84 -3.34 -9.43 8.20
CA PRO A 84 -4.19 -10.05 7.18
C PRO A 84 -5.25 -9.12 6.59
N PHE A 85 -5.71 -8.10 7.33
CA PHE A 85 -6.71 -7.15 6.85
C PHE A 85 -6.12 -6.10 5.91
N PHE A 86 -4.81 -5.88 5.98
CA PHE A 86 -4.12 -4.86 5.19
C PHE A 86 -3.27 -5.45 4.05
N ILE A 87 -3.46 -6.73 3.70
CA ILE A 87 -2.67 -7.44 2.66
C ILE A 87 -2.73 -6.72 1.30
N ASN A 88 -3.88 -6.14 0.96
CA ASN A 88 -4.07 -5.47 -0.34
C ASN A 88 -3.45 -4.07 -0.38
N ASP A 89 -3.44 -3.37 0.76
CA ASP A 89 -3.05 -1.97 0.86
C ASP A 89 -1.58 -1.81 1.27
N HIS A 90 -1.02 -2.80 1.97
CA HIS A 90 0.32 -2.74 2.54
C HIS A 90 1.12 -4.00 2.22
N LYS A 91 2.34 -3.79 1.71
CA LYS A 91 3.29 -4.89 1.51
C LYS A 91 3.71 -5.45 2.89
N PRO A 92 3.76 -6.79 3.04
CA PRO A 92 4.28 -7.40 4.25
C PRO A 92 5.71 -6.94 4.53
N PHE A 93 6.03 -6.74 5.81
CA PHE A 93 7.38 -6.58 6.29
C PHE A 93 8.17 -7.86 6.05
N LYS A 94 9.35 -7.75 5.43
CA LYS A 94 10.24 -8.88 5.13
C LYS A 94 11.62 -8.59 5.70
N THR A 95 12.17 -9.53 6.46
CA THR A 95 13.54 -9.44 6.95
C THR A 95 14.18 -10.82 7.02
N LYS A 96 15.52 -10.87 7.13
CA LYS A 96 16.28 -12.11 7.28
C LYS A 96 17.15 -12.02 8.53
N VAL A 97 17.06 -13.04 9.36
CA VAL A 97 17.88 -13.28 10.56
C VAL A 97 18.64 -14.59 10.40
N ASN A 98 19.48 -14.93 11.39
CA ASN A 98 20.10 -16.25 11.41
C ASN A 98 19.03 -17.32 11.69
N PRO A 99 19.15 -18.53 11.15
CA PRO A 99 18.32 -19.64 11.58
C PRO A 99 18.45 -19.92 13.09
N GLY A 100 17.36 -20.27 13.75
CA GLY A 100 17.40 -20.55 15.19
C GLY A 100 16.04 -20.50 15.88
N LYS A 101 16.05 -20.53 17.21
CA LYS A 101 14.87 -20.32 18.06
C LYS A 101 14.99 -18.97 18.75
N TYR A 102 13.90 -18.21 18.75
CA TYR A 102 13.87 -16.86 19.30
C TYR A 102 12.69 -16.69 20.26
N PRO A 103 12.89 -16.13 21.47
CA PRO A 103 11.79 -15.88 22.37
C PRO A 103 10.85 -14.83 21.79
N VAL A 104 9.55 -15.09 21.94
CA VAL A 104 8.47 -14.18 21.55
C VAL A 104 7.78 -13.70 22.82
N LYS A 105 7.62 -12.39 22.91
CA LYS A 105 6.87 -11.74 23.97
C LYS A 105 5.67 -11.00 23.39
N LEU A 106 4.58 -10.93 24.16
CA LEU A 106 3.49 -10.01 23.92
C LEU A 106 3.64 -8.79 24.82
N LEU A 107 3.36 -7.63 24.27
CA LEU A 107 3.18 -6.39 25.01
C LEU A 107 1.68 -6.20 25.18
N ILE A 108 1.20 -6.31 26.41
CA ILE A 108 -0.21 -6.21 26.76
C ILE A 108 -0.46 -4.84 27.35
N HIS A 109 -1.33 -4.06 26.72
CA HIS A 109 -1.75 -2.76 27.23
C HIS A 109 -2.98 -2.94 28.13
N LYS A 110 -2.89 -2.43 29.36
CA LYS A 110 -4.02 -2.33 30.28
C LYS A 110 -4.78 -1.04 30.02
N VAL A 111 -5.97 -1.16 29.44
CA VAL A 111 -6.78 0.01 29.05
C VAL A 111 -7.62 0.50 30.24
N GLU A 112 -8.22 -0.44 30.97
CA GLU A 112 -9.05 -0.21 32.15
C GLU A 112 -8.83 -1.36 33.15
N GLU A 113 -9.44 -1.27 34.34
CA GLU A 113 -9.47 -2.37 35.30
C GLU A 113 -10.10 -3.61 34.63
N ASP A 114 -9.37 -4.73 34.66
CA ASP A 114 -9.71 -6.00 33.99
C ASP A 114 -9.91 -5.95 32.45
N HIS A 115 -9.53 -4.85 31.78
CA HIS A 115 -9.57 -4.75 30.32
C HIS A 115 -8.17 -4.67 29.70
N TYR A 116 -7.76 -5.76 29.05
CA TYR A 116 -6.44 -5.93 28.45
C TYR A 116 -6.51 -6.06 26.93
N ARG A 117 -5.55 -5.46 26.22
CA ARG A 117 -5.42 -5.58 24.77
C ARG A 117 -3.99 -5.93 24.38
N VAL A 118 -3.82 -6.84 23.44
CA VAL A 118 -2.51 -7.11 22.84
C VAL A 118 -2.13 -5.92 21.97
N ALA A 119 -1.05 -5.22 22.35
CA ALA A 119 -0.54 -4.08 21.61
C ALA A 119 0.48 -4.52 20.55
N PHE A 120 1.47 -5.33 20.95
CA PHE A 120 2.55 -5.76 20.05
C PHE A 120 2.99 -7.20 20.31
N ALA A 121 3.46 -7.86 19.25
CA ALA A 121 4.28 -9.06 19.35
C ALA A 121 5.75 -8.70 19.11
N LYS A 122 6.63 -9.11 20.01
CA LYS A 122 8.07 -8.79 20.00
C LYS A 122 8.88 -10.08 19.89
N VAL A 123 9.63 -10.21 18.79
CA VAL A 123 10.64 -11.25 18.63
C VAL A 123 11.99 -10.69 19.07
N GLN A 124 12.62 -11.30 20.07
CA GLN A 124 13.87 -10.80 20.62
C GLN A 124 15.07 -11.54 20.00
N PHE A 125 15.85 -10.81 19.20
CA PHE A 125 17.07 -11.33 18.59
C PHE A 125 18.29 -11.07 19.49
N SER A 126 19.06 -12.11 19.81
CA SER A 126 20.37 -11.93 20.44
C SER A 126 21.33 -11.29 19.43
N LYS A 127 21.96 -10.18 19.81
CA LYS A 127 23.00 -9.54 19.00
C LYS A 127 24.25 -10.43 18.99
N VAL A 128 24.37 -11.34 18.02
CA VAL A 128 25.65 -12.00 17.75
C VAL A 128 26.58 -10.94 17.16
N ARG A 129 27.55 -10.47 17.95
CA ARG A 129 28.68 -9.69 17.44
C ARG A 129 29.38 -10.56 16.39
N ARG A 130 29.37 -10.14 15.12
CA ARG A 130 30.32 -10.70 14.15
C ARG A 130 31.70 -10.22 14.57
N HIS A 131 32.54 -11.12 15.07
CA HIS A 131 33.98 -10.88 15.05
C HIS A 131 34.38 -10.99 13.58
N THR A 132 34.55 -9.86 12.91
CA THR A 132 35.18 -9.84 11.59
C THR A 132 36.62 -10.26 11.82
N GLY A 133 36.94 -11.52 11.55
CA GLY A 133 38.32 -12.00 11.57
C GLY A 133 39.11 -11.22 10.52
N LEU A 134 40.02 -10.36 10.98
CA LEU A 134 41.15 -9.95 10.20
C LEU A 134 41.96 -11.22 9.93
N LEU A 135 42.04 -11.64 8.67
CA LEU A 135 43.16 -12.45 8.20
C LEU A 135 44.38 -11.52 8.20
N LEU A 136 45.35 -11.80 9.07
CA LEU A 136 46.75 -11.44 8.92
C LEU A 136 47.50 -12.67 8.43
#